data_AF-A0A5K1CE60-F1
#
_entry.id   AF-A0A5K1CE60-F1
#
_cell.length_a   1.000
_cell.length_b   1.000
_cell.length_c   1.000
_cell.angle_alpha   90.00
_cell.angle_beta   90.00
_cell.angle_gamma   90.00
#
_symmetry.space_group_name_H-M   'P 1'
#
loop_
_entity.id
_entity.type
_entity.pdbx_description
1 polymer ?
#
loop_
_entity_poly.entity_id
_entity_poly.type
_entity_poly.pdbx_seq_one_letter_code
_entity_poly.pdbx_strand_id
1 'polypeptide(L)' 'KYTPQWQWLKGELQNVDREMTPWLIVLMHAPLYNSNDAHYMEGESMRVVFEKWFVKYKVDLVFAGHVHAYERS' A
#
# COMPACT_ATOMS: atom_id res chain seq x y z
N LYS A 1 10.81 -9.76 -2.05
CA LYS A 1 11.90 -9.12 -1.28
C LYS A 1 13.13 -9.06 -2.17
N TYR A 2 14.07 -8.13 -1.93
CA TYR A 2 15.34 -8.05 -2.67
C TYR A 2 15.25 -7.59 -4.14
N THR A 3 14.14 -6.96 -4.54
CA THR A 3 14.01 -6.27 -5.84
C THR A 3 14.37 -4.79 -5.70
N PRO A 4 14.68 -4.08 -6.81
CA PRO A 4 14.90 -2.64 -6.77
C PRO A 4 13.75 -1.86 -6.12
N GLN A 5 12.49 -2.18 -6.45
CA GLN A 5 11.31 -1.56 -5.83
C GLN A 5 11.26 -1.80 -4.32
N TRP A 6 11.55 -3.02 -3.87
CA TRP A 6 11.53 -3.37 -2.46
C TRP A 6 12.60 -2.61 -1.67
N GLN A 7 13.81 -2.49 -2.23
CA GLN A 7 14.92 -1.76 -1.62
C GLN A 7 14.61 -0.27 -1.56
N TRP A 8 14.11 0.30 -2.65
CA TRP A 8 13.71 1.70 -2.73
C TRP A 8 12.63 2.04 -1.70
N LEU A 9 11.51 1.31 -1.69
CA LEU A 9 10.39 1.62 -0.78
C LEU A 9 10.79 1.49 0.70
N LYS A 10 11.66 0.54 1.03
CA LYS A 10 12.20 0.40 2.39
C LYS A 10 12.93 1.68 2.83
N GLY A 11 13.75 2.26 1.94
CA GLY A 11 14.48 3.51 2.21
C GLY A 11 13.56 4.72 2.20
N GLU A 12 12.63 4.79 1.25
CA GLU A 12 11.69 5.92 1.11
C GLU A 12 10.85 6.12 2.38
N LEU A 13 10.29 5.04 2.92
CA LEU A 13 9.50 5.10 4.16
C LEU A 13 10.32 5.57 5.38
N GLN A 14 11.63 5.37 5.39
CA GLN A 14 12.51 5.86 6.46
C GLN A 14 12.82 7.34 6.36
N ASN A 15 12.69 7.93 5.17
CA ASN A 15 12.99 9.33 4.89
C ASN A 15 11.77 10.26 5.06
N VAL A 16 10.59 9.71 5.34
CA VAL A 16 9.38 10.50 5.55
C VAL A 16 9.49 11.26 6.88
N ASP A 17 9.52 12.59 6.77
CA ASP A 17 9.40 13.51 7.91
C ASP A 17 7.93 13.92 8.09
N ARG A 18 7.29 13.39 9.13
CA ARG A 18 5.86 13.67 9.41
C ARG A 18 5.60 15.05 10.02
N GLU A 19 6.62 15.78 10.47
CA GLU A 19 6.47 17.19 10.87
C GLU A 19 6.37 18.09 9.64
N MET A 20 7.12 17.76 8.57
CA MET A 20 7.08 18.48 7.30
C MET A 20 5.93 18.01 6.40
N THR A 21 5.72 16.70 6.27
CA THR A 21 4.67 16.08 5.45
C THR A 21 3.78 15.17 6.31
N PRO A 22 2.77 15.74 7.00
CA PRO A 22 1.98 14.99 7.97
C PRO A 22 1.12 13.89 7.35
N TRP A 23 0.80 13.98 6.05
CA TRP A 23 0.01 13.00 5.31
C TRP A 23 0.91 12.07 4.49
N LEU A 24 0.89 10.78 4.80
CA LEU A 24 1.56 9.73 4.05
C LEU A 24 0.52 8.90 3.29
N ILE A 25 0.47 9.10 1.98
CA ILE A 25 -0.50 8.47 1.08
C ILE A 25 0.23 7.50 0.15
N VAL A 26 -0.30 6.29 -0.01
CA VAL A 26 0.20 5.30 -0.97
C VAL A 26 -0.78 5.13 -2.12
N LEU A 27 -0.27 5.05 -3.35
CA LEU A 27 -1.03 4.75 -4.55
C LEU A 27 -0.56 3.40 -5.12
N MET A 28 -1.51 2.55 -5.49
CA MET A 28 -1.22 1.29 -6.20
C MET A 28 -2.39 0.89 -7.10
N HIS A 29 -2.17 -0.01 -8.06
CA HIS A 29 -3.25 -0.42 -8.95
C HIS A 29 -4.17 -1.45 -8.30
N ALA A 30 -3.63 -2.63 -7.94
CA ALA A 30 -4.39 -3.71 -7.31
C ALA A 30 -4.56 -3.47 -5.80
N PRO A 31 -5.80 -3.52 -5.26
CA PRO A 31 -6.05 -3.28 -3.85
C PRO A 31 -5.52 -4.42 -2.97
N LEU A 32 -4.98 -4.07 -1.80
CA LEU A 32 -4.58 -5.07 -0.79
C LEU A 32 -5.80 -5.67 -0.06
N TYR A 33 -6.88 -4.89 0.05
CA TYR A 33 -8.15 -5.30 0.63
C TYR A 33 -9.24 -5.03 -0.39
N ASN A 34 -9.97 -6.08 -0.76
CA ASN A 34 -11.08 -6.05 -1.70
C ASN A 34 -12.06 -7.14 -1.31
N SER A 35 -13.34 -6.78 -1.13
CA SER A 35 -14.41 -7.73 -0.83
C SER A 35 -15.29 -8.07 -2.05
N ASN A 36 -14.98 -7.54 -3.23
CA ASN A 36 -15.68 -7.87 -4.46
C ASN A 36 -15.17 -9.22 -5.01
N ASP A 37 -16.06 -9.98 -5.66
CA ASP A 37 -15.70 -11.24 -6.34
C ASP A 37 -14.64 -11.01 -7.43
N ALA A 38 -14.76 -9.91 -8.18
CA ALA A 38 -13.78 -9.51 -9.18
C ALA A 38 -12.46 -9.16 -8.51
N HIS A 39 -11.37 -9.82 -8.95
CA HIS A 39 -10.02 -9.61 -8.43
C HIS A 39 -9.88 -9.90 -6.92
N TYR A 40 -10.73 -10.79 -6.38
CA TYR A 40 -10.64 -11.21 -4.98
C TYR A 40 -9.26 -11.83 -4.70
N MET A 41 -8.60 -11.36 -3.63
CA MET A 41 -7.27 -11.80 -3.19
C MET A 41 -6.11 -11.60 -4.19
N GLU A 42 -6.29 -10.88 -5.30
CA GLU A 42 -5.22 -10.67 -6.28
C GLU A 42 -4.05 -9.85 -5.71
N GLY A 43 -4.33 -8.93 -4.78
CA GLY A 43 -3.34 -8.12 -4.07
C GLY A 43 -2.54 -8.84 -2.97
N GLU A 44 -2.86 -10.10 -2.64
CA GLU A 44 -2.28 -10.80 -1.48
C GLU A 44 -0.76 -10.91 -1.54
N SER A 45 -0.20 -11.16 -2.73
CA SER A 45 1.25 -11.27 -2.93
C SER A 45 1.99 -9.96 -2.58
N MET A 46 1.38 -8.79 -2.84
CA MET A 46 1.91 -7.50 -2.41
C MET A 46 1.62 -7.24 -0.93
N ARG A 47 0.43 -7.63 -0.45
CA ARG A 47 0.02 -7.43 0.95
C ARG A 47 0.99 -8.10 1.91
N VAL A 48 1.34 -9.37 1.67
CA VAL A 48 2.31 -10.10 2.52
C VAL A 48 3.71 -9.48 2.55
N VAL A 49 4.06 -8.67 1.55
CA VAL A 49 5.36 -8.00 1.45
C VAL A 49 5.34 -6.61 2.10
N PHE A 50 4.30 -5.80 1.88
CA PHE A 50 4.32 -4.37 2.21
C PHE A 50 3.36 -3.94 3.34
N GLU A 51 2.31 -4.70 3.64
CA GLU A 51 1.32 -4.30 4.66
C GLU A 51 1.96 -4.03 6.02
N LYS A 52 2.87 -4.90 6.46
CA LYS A 52 3.60 -4.72 7.72
C LYS A 52 4.38 -3.40 7.77
N TRP A 53 4.83 -2.89 6.63
CA TRP A 53 5.49 -1.60 6.55
C TRP A 53 4.49 -0.45 6.59
N PHE A 54 3.38 -0.55 5.87
CA PHE A 54 2.34 0.48 5.91
C PHE A 54 1.79 0.68 7.32
N VAL A 55 1.58 -0.41 8.06
CA VAL A 55 1.22 -0.36 9.48
C VAL A 55 2.34 0.25 10.33
N LYS A 56 3.59 -0.19 10.15
CA LYS A 56 4.75 0.32 10.92
C LYS A 56 4.95 1.82 10.76
N TYR A 57 4.86 2.33 9.53
CA TYR A 57 5.08 3.74 9.20
C TYR A 57 3.80 4.57 9.23
N LYS A 58 2.68 3.99 9.70
CA LYS A 58 1.38 4.67 9.88
C LYS A 58 0.94 5.40 8.61
N VAL A 59 0.93 4.70 7.48
CA VAL A 59 0.33 5.20 6.24
C VAL A 59 -1.12 5.59 6.54
N ASP A 60 -1.53 6.80 6.15
CA ASP A 60 -2.85 7.32 6.48
C ASP A 60 -3.92 6.78 5.52
N LEU A 61 -3.59 6.71 4.23
CA LEU A 61 -4.51 6.31 3.16
C LEU A 61 -3.77 5.49 2.09
N VAL A 62 -4.44 4.45 1.59
CA VAL A 62 -4.04 3.72 0.39
C VAL A 62 -5.18 3.88 -0.62
N PHE A 63 -4.88 4.45 -1.78
CA PHE A 63 -5.83 4.46 -2.90
C PHE A 63 -5.43 3.41 -3.92
N ALA A 64 -6.43 2.62 -4.33
CA ALA A 64 -6.31 1.62 -5.36
C ALA A 64 -7.47 1.70 -6.36
N GLY A 65 -7.26 1.12 -7.53
CA GLY A 65 -8.27 0.98 -8.57
C GLY A 65 -8.49 -0.49 -8.87
N HIS A 66 -8.33 -0.86 -10.14
CA HIS A 66 -8.37 -2.25 -10.66
C HIS A 66 -9.77 -2.91 -10.60
N VAL A 67 -10.40 -2.93 -9.42
CA VAL A 67 -11.80 -3.34 -9.27
C VAL A 67 -12.69 -2.19 -9.73
N HIS A 68 -13.60 -2.45 -10.67
CA HIS A 68 -14.52 -1.43 -11.22
C HIS A 68 -15.71 -1.19 -10.28
N ALA A 69 -15.42 -0.87 -9.02
CA ALA A 69 -16.38 -0.56 -7.97
C ALA A 69 -15.79 0.47 -7.00
N TYR A 70 -16.58 0.89 -6.01
CA TYR A 70 -16.10 1.70 -4.89
C TYR A 70 -16.18 0.88 -3.60
N GLU A 71 -15.10 0.89 -2.81
CA GLU A 71 -15.01 0.22 -1.51
C GLU A 71 -14.19 1.07 -0.52
N ARG A 72 -14.51 1.00 0.78
CA ARG A 72 -13.76 1.64 1.88
C ARG A 72 -13.74 0.74 3.11
N SER A 73 -12.54 0.43 3.63
CA SER A 73 -12.33 -0.37 4.84
C SER A 73 -12.44 0.43 6.14
#